data_AF-A0A2T1C1F3-F1
#
_entry.id   AF-A0A2T1C1F3-F1
#
_cell.length_a   1.000
_cell.length_b   1.000
_cell.length_c   1.000
_cell.angle_alpha   90.00
_cell.angle_beta   90.00
_cell.angle_gamma   90.00
#
_symmetry.space_group_name_H-M   'P 1'
#
loop_
_entity.id
_entity.type
_entity.pdbx_description
1 polymer ?
#
loop_
_entity_poly.entity_id
_entity_poly.type
_entity_poly.pdbx_seq_one_letter_code
_entity_poly.pdbx_strand_id
1 'polypeptide(L)'
;MTIAISNNNSTFRLNSRLHVELQLLEKVTPHIVVGQKTIGEVKYTAILIERIPLSSRKFKVTNSNMLFLLPPDYPRIPPIGCYLNYPWQTAGQGDRHFTLQSHYGAPFLSESGWYWYCVGLGGGFSREKWLNAWRPAKYPEKGHNLVTLFLTARHAINSEE
;
A
#
# COMPACT_ATOMS: atom_id res chain seq x y z
N MET A 1 14.43 4.07 -15.89
CA MET A 1 14.31 3.76 -14.44
C MET A 1 13.43 2.52 -14.34
N THR A 2 13.80 1.56 -13.51
CA THR A 2 13.44 0.15 -13.73
C THR A 2 12.38 -0.30 -12.74
N ILE A 3 11.13 -0.50 -13.18
CA ILE A 3 10.22 -1.42 -12.48
C ILE A 3 10.91 -2.77 -12.45
N ALA A 4 11.40 -3.16 -11.27
CA ALA A 4 11.99 -4.48 -11.09
C ALA A 4 10.84 -5.47 -10.87
N ILE A 5 10.59 -6.32 -11.87
CA ILE A 5 9.67 -7.44 -11.69
C ILE A 5 10.42 -8.57 -10.99
N SER A 6 9.96 -8.99 -9.82
CA SER A 6 10.54 -10.14 -9.11
C SER A 6 10.34 -11.40 -9.96
N ASN A 7 11.44 -11.93 -10.51
CA ASN A 7 11.46 -13.03 -11.47
C ASN A 7 11.24 -14.42 -10.84
N ASN A 8 10.73 -14.52 -9.62
CA ASN A 8 10.56 -15.81 -8.94
C ASN A 8 9.45 -16.70 -9.51
N ASN A 9 8.76 -16.29 -10.60
CA ASN A 9 7.85 -17.15 -11.34
C ASN A 9 7.67 -16.68 -12.79
N SER A 10 7.95 -17.57 -13.75
CA SER A 10 7.83 -17.38 -15.20
C SER A 10 6.41 -17.10 -15.72
N THR A 11 5.42 -16.94 -14.83
CA THR A 11 4.00 -16.75 -15.16
C THR A 11 3.39 -15.46 -14.59
N PHE A 12 4.18 -14.60 -13.94
CA PHE A 12 3.66 -13.33 -13.43
C PHE A 12 3.44 -12.34 -14.58
N ARG A 13 2.18 -12.11 -14.94
CA ARG A 13 1.78 -11.12 -15.93
C ARG A 13 0.95 -10.03 -15.28
N LEU A 14 1.43 -8.79 -15.40
CA LEU A 14 0.65 -7.62 -15.02
C LEU A 14 -0.54 -7.46 -15.96
N ASN A 15 -1.72 -7.16 -15.39
CA ASN A 15 -2.86 -6.78 -16.22
C ASN A 15 -2.64 -5.37 -16.82
N SER A 16 -3.37 -5.05 -17.88
CA SER A 16 -3.23 -3.77 -18.60
C SER A 16 -3.47 -2.56 -17.70
N ARG A 17 -4.42 -2.67 -16.76
CA ARG A 17 -4.72 -1.65 -15.76
C ARG A 17 -3.50 -1.32 -14.91
N LEU A 18 -2.87 -2.32 -14.30
CA LEU A 18 -1.70 -2.16 -13.43
C LEU A 18 -0.50 -1.64 -14.20
N HIS A 19 -0.33 -2.01 -15.47
CA HIS A 19 0.75 -1.47 -16.28
C HIS A 19 0.66 0.06 -16.38
N VAL A 20 -0.52 0.60 -16.68
CA VAL A 20 -0.73 2.05 -16.76
C VAL A 20 -0.60 2.71 -15.39
N GLU A 21 -1.17 2.12 -14.34
CA GLU A 21 -1.06 2.69 -12.99
C GLU A 21 0.37 2.72 -12.47
N LEU A 22 1.19 1.71 -12.80
CA LEU A 22 2.61 1.69 -12.46
C LEU A 22 3.37 2.80 -13.19
N GLN A 23 3.09 3.03 -14.48
CA GLN A 23 3.67 4.16 -15.22
C GLN A 23 3.28 5.52 -14.63
N LEU A 24 2.07 5.63 -14.04
CA LEU A 24 1.66 6.84 -13.33
C LEU A 24 2.38 6.94 -11.98
N LEU A 25 2.53 5.84 -11.25
CA LEU A 25 3.24 5.78 -9.98
C LEU A 25 4.72 6.13 -10.11
N GLU A 26 5.37 5.70 -11.18
CA GLU A 26 6.77 6.05 -11.49
C GLU A 26 7.00 7.57 -11.58
N LYS A 27 5.98 8.35 -11.92
CA LYS A 27 6.08 9.82 -11.99
C LYS A 27 6.20 10.48 -10.61
N VAL A 28 5.79 9.79 -9.55
CA VAL A 28 5.76 10.32 -8.18
C VAL A 28 6.69 9.57 -7.23
N THR A 29 7.18 8.39 -7.62
CA THR A 29 8.20 7.65 -6.88
C THR A 29 9.07 6.79 -7.82
N PRO A 30 10.40 6.87 -7.73
CA PRO A 30 11.28 6.22 -8.70
C PRO A 30 11.69 4.78 -8.39
N HIS A 31 11.47 4.28 -7.17
CA HIS A 31 11.96 2.98 -6.73
C HIS A 31 10.82 2.01 -6.49
N ILE A 32 10.36 1.36 -7.56
CA ILE A 32 9.22 0.45 -7.53
C ILE A 32 9.68 -0.96 -7.93
N VAL A 33 9.38 -1.93 -7.06
CA VAL A 33 9.57 -3.36 -7.30
C VAL A 33 8.19 -4.01 -7.29
N VAL A 34 7.91 -4.83 -8.27
CA VAL A 34 6.60 -5.46 -8.45
C VAL A 34 6.77 -6.96 -8.47
N GLY A 35 5.93 -7.68 -7.72
CA GLY A 35 6.02 -9.14 -7.65
C GLY A 35 4.70 -9.77 -7.26
N GLN A 36 4.77 -11.04 -6.90
CA GLN A 36 3.63 -11.77 -6.34
C GLN A 36 3.99 -12.28 -4.96
N LYS A 37 3.00 -12.27 -4.06
CA LYS A 37 3.12 -12.87 -2.74
C LYS A 37 1.86 -13.66 -2.45
N THR A 38 2.02 -14.94 -2.15
CA THR A 38 0.93 -15.80 -1.68
C THR A 38 0.91 -15.75 -0.16
N ILE A 39 -0.25 -15.48 0.43
CA ILE A 39 -0.46 -15.51 1.88
C ILE A 39 -1.74 -16.29 2.16
N GLY A 40 -1.61 -17.40 2.87
CA GLY A 40 -2.65 -18.42 2.91
C GLY A 40 -2.97 -18.91 1.50
N GLU A 41 -4.24 -18.83 1.11
CA GLU A 41 -4.72 -19.25 -0.22
C GLU A 41 -4.83 -18.08 -1.22
N VAL A 42 -4.53 -16.85 -0.80
CA VAL A 42 -4.71 -15.66 -1.63
C VAL A 42 -3.39 -15.26 -2.28
N LYS A 43 -3.42 -15.12 -3.61
CA LYS A 43 -2.28 -14.65 -4.41
C LYS A 43 -2.39 -13.15 -4.65
N TYR A 44 -1.55 -12.37 -3.98
CA TYR A 44 -1.52 -10.92 -4.12
C TYR A 44 -0.52 -10.49 -5.21
N THR A 45 -0.85 -9.39 -5.88
CA THR A 45 0.18 -8.59 -6.56
C THR A 45 0.82 -7.66 -5.53
N ALA A 46 2.12 -7.78 -5.33
CA ALA A 46 2.88 -7.01 -4.36
C ALA A 46 3.56 -5.82 -5.05
N ILE A 47 3.24 -4.60 -4.62
CA ILE A 47 3.90 -3.37 -5.07
C ILE A 47 4.76 -2.87 -3.92
N LEU A 48 6.08 -3.02 -4.04
CA LEU A 48 7.06 -2.51 -3.10
C LEU A 48 7.59 -1.17 -3.62
N ILE A 49 7.55 -0.16 -2.78
CA ILE A 49 8.11 1.16 -3.03
C ILE A 49 9.21 1.40 -2.02
N GLU A 50 10.44 1.57 -2.48
CA GLU A 50 11.60 1.62 -1.59
C GLU A 50 11.95 3.04 -1.18
N ARG A 51 12.57 3.15 0.01
CA ARG A 51 13.16 4.40 0.52
C ARG A 51 12.18 5.58 0.62
N ILE A 52 10.92 5.32 0.94
CA ILE A 52 9.92 6.37 1.19
C ILE A 52 10.35 7.22 2.39
N PRO A 53 10.38 8.57 2.25
CA PRO A 53 10.66 9.47 3.36
C PRO A 53 9.64 9.34 4.48
N LEU A 54 10.13 9.36 5.71
CA LEU A 54 9.34 9.29 6.93
C LEU A 54 9.52 10.55 7.78
N SER A 55 8.46 10.92 8.49
CA SER A 55 8.48 12.02 9.44
C SER A 55 9.35 11.65 10.65
N SER A 56 10.34 12.48 10.93
CA SER A 56 11.23 12.32 12.09
C SER A 56 10.51 12.43 13.44
N ARG A 57 9.28 12.94 13.44
CA ARG A 57 8.42 13.00 14.63
C ARG A 57 7.75 11.66 14.94
N LYS A 58 7.48 10.85 13.90
CA LYS A 58 6.75 9.58 13.99
C LYS A 58 7.69 8.36 14.00
N PHE A 59 8.89 8.53 13.43
CA PHE A 59 9.86 7.45 13.20
C PHE A 59 11.29 7.88 13.57
N LYS A 60 12.11 6.96 14.10
CA LYS A 60 13.57 7.20 14.33
C LYS A 60 14.42 7.04 13.08
N VAL A 61 13.85 6.56 11.99
CA VAL A 61 14.53 6.40 10.70
C VAL A 61 13.98 7.43 9.72
N THR A 62 14.83 7.90 8.80
CA THR A 62 14.43 8.91 7.80
C THR A 62 13.67 8.31 6.63
N ASN A 63 13.82 7.00 6.39
CA ASN A 63 13.21 6.31 5.26
C ASN A 63 12.78 4.89 5.66
N SER A 64 11.74 4.40 5.00
CA SER A 64 11.25 3.01 5.09
C SER A 64 10.80 2.55 3.70
N ASN A 65 10.70 1.24 3.52
CA ASN A 65 10.00 0.67 2.38
C ASN A 65 8.51 0.63 2.68
N MET A 66 7.71 0.79 1.62
CA MET A 66 6.25 0.71 1.65
C MET A 66 5.78 -0.43 0.75
N LEU A 67 4.87 -1.26 1.23
CA LEU A 67 4.32 -2.39 0.49
C LEU A 67 2.80 -2.26 0.39
N PHE A 68 2.28 -2.35 -0.83
CA PHE A 68 0.86 -2.60 -1.10
C PHE A 68 0.67 -4.05 -1.52
N LEU A 69 -0.31 -4.71 -0.92
CA LEU A 69 -0.78 -6.03 -1.34
C LEU A 69 -2.11 -5.88 -2.06
N LEU A 70 -2.07 -5.96 -3.38
CA LEU A 70 -3.26 -5.86 -4.21
C LEU A 70 -3.94 -7.23 -4.28
N PRO A 71 -5.22 -7.32 -3.87
CA PRO A 71 -5.97 -8.57 -3.97
C PRO A 71 -6.21 -8.96 -5.45
N PRO A 72 -6.54 -10.23 -5.74
CA PRO A 72 -6.81 -10.70 -7.10
C PRO A 72 -7.85 -9.86 -7.86
N ASP A 73 -8.84 -9.33 -7.14
CA ASP A 73 -9.94 -8.54 -7.70
C ASP A 73 -9.61 -7.06 -7.86
N TYR A 74 -8.38 -6.61 -7.61
CA TYR A 74 -7.99 -5.22 -7.89
C TYR A 74 -8.16 -4.89 -9.39
N PRO A 75 -8.72 -3.71 -9.77
CA PRO A 75 -9.09 -2.59 -8.92
C PRO A 75 -10.54 -2.61 -8.44
N ARG A 76 -11.33 -3.67 -8.65
CA ARG A 76 -12.73 -3.74 -8.18
C ARG A 76 -12.81 -3.57 -6.66
N ILE A 77 -11.84 -4.09 -5.94
CA ILE A 77 -11.65 -3.84 -4.51
C ILE A 77 -10.26 -3.20 -4.26
N PRO A 78 -10.16 -2.26 -3.30
CA PRO A 78 -8.90 -1.63 -2.94
C PRO A 78 -7.95 -2.61 -2.21
N PRO A 79 -6.64 -2.34 -2.17
CA PRO A 79 -5.73 -3.03 -1.27
C PRO A 79 -5.99 -2.64 0.18
N ILE A 80 -5.97 -3.64 1.06
CA ILE A 80 -6.33 -3.48 2.47
C ILE A 80 -5.16 -2.81 3.21
N GLY A 81 -5.06 -1.49 3.10
CA GLY A 81 -4.02 -0.65 3.72
C GLY A 81 -2.65 -0.72 3.03
N CYS A 82 -1.63 -0.21 3.72
CA CYS A 82 -0.23 -0.34 3.31
C CYS A 82 0.61 -0.93 4.45
N TYR A 83 1.78 -1.48 4.13
CA TYR A 83 2.74 -1.95 5.12
C TYR A 83 4.00 -1.13 5.06
N LEU A 84 4.61 -0.87 6.22
CA LEU A 84 5.99 -0.36 6.31
C LEU A 84 6.87 -1.42 6.94
N ASN A 85 8.14 -1.50 6.53
CA ASN A 85 9.11 -2.38 7.16
C ASN A 85 9.76 -1.76 8.41
N TYR A 86 9.06 -0.81 9.03
CA TYR A 86 9.49 -0.15 10.25
C TYR A 86 8.25 0.22 11.08
N PRO A 87 8.20 -0.10 12.38
CA PRO A 87 7.02 0.14 13.21
C PRO A 87 6.88 1.63 13.59
N TRP A 88 5.65 2.06 13.82
CA TRP A 88 5.36 3.38 14.36
C TRP A 88 5.68 3.43 15.85
N GLN A 89 6.44 4.41 16.29
CA GLN A 89 6.83 4.50 17.70
C GLN A 89 5.82 5.22 18.58
N THR A 90 5.02 6.12 18.01
CA THR A 90 4.05 6.95 18.76
C THR A 90 2.64 6.36 18.77
N ALA A 91 2.49 5.08 18.40
CA ALA A 91 1.20 4.40 18.41
C ALA A 91 0.58 4.46 19.83
N GLY A 92 -0.65 4.98 19.94
CA GLY A 92 -1.35 5.16 21.22
C GLY A 92 -1.19 6.54 21.89
N GLN A 93 -0.36 7.45 21.37
CA GLN A 93 -0.25 8.84 21.86
C GLN A 93 -1.14 9.82 21.08
N GLY A 94 -2.41 9.44 20.87
CA GLY A 94 -3.37 10.24 20.10
C GLY A 94 -3.44 9.91 18.60
N ASP A 95 -2.50 9.09 18.10
CA ASP A 95 -2.55 8.59 16.73
C ASP A 95 -3.54 7.41 16.62
N ARG A 96 -4.57 7.57 15.79
CA ARG A 96 -5.67 6.60 15.59
C ARG A 96 -5.33 5.51 14.58
N HIS A 97 -4.14 5.52 13.98
CA HIS A 97 -3.72 4.48 13.06
C HIS A 97 -3.27 3.24 13.85
N PHE A 98 -4.06 2.18 13.79
CA PHE A 98 -3.74 0.89 14.40
C PHE A 98 -2.51 0.28 13.72
N THR A 99 -1.42 0.09 14.47
CA THR A 99 -0.10 -0.37 13.97
C THR A 99 0.27 -1.78 14.41
N LEU A 100 -0.52 -2.37 15.32
CA LEU A 100 -0.24 -3.68 15.92
C LEU A 100 -1.23 -4.77 15.52
N GLN A 101 -2.29 -4.44 14.78
CA GLN A 101 -3.26 -5.39 14.26
C GLN A 101 -3.68 -5.00 12.86
N SER A 102 -3.67 -5.98 11.95
CA SER A 102 -4.22 -5.84 10.62
C SER A 102 -5.74 -5.88 10.69
N HIS A 103 -6.44 -4.88 10.16
CA HIS A 103 -7.91 -4.87 10.10
C HIS A 103 -8.44 -5.25 8.72
N TYR A 104 -9.72 -5.63 8.65
CA TYR A 104 -10.48 -5.91 7.41
C TYR A 104 -9.94 -7.07 6.56
N GLY A 105 -9.28 -8.05 7.20
CA GLY A 105 -8.72 -9.22 6.50
C GLY A 105 -7.34 -8.95 5.86
N ALA A 106 -6.68 -7.85 6.22
CA ALA A 106 -5.28 -7.65 5.87
C ALA A 106 -4.43 -8.77 6.54
N PRO A 107 -3.49 -9.37 5.80
CA PRO A 107 -2.54 -10.31 6.38
C PRO A 107 -1.74 -9.74 7.55
N PHE A 108 -1.45 -10.56 8.56
CA PHE A 108 -0.53 -10.20 9.64
C PHE A 108 0.89 -10.58 9.23
N LEU A 109 1.79 -9.60 9.14
CA LEU A 109 3.14 -9.79 8.59
C LEU A 109 4.25 -9.25 9.50
N SER A 110 3.93 -8.95 10.77
CA SER A 110 4.88 -8.34 11.71
C SER A 110 6.06 -9.25 12.03
N GLU A 111 5.85 -10.58 12.06
CA GLU A 111 6.91 -11.58 12.21
C GLU A 111 7.93 -11.52 11.06
N SER A 112 7.51 -11.04 9.89
CA SER A 112 8.38 -10.79 8.73
C SER A 112 8.91 -9.35 8.68
N GLY A 113 8.76 -8.58 9.77
CA GLY A 113 9.17 -7.19 9.87
C GLY A 113 8.28 -6.19 9.15
N TRP A 114 7.07 -6.58 8.72
CA TRP A 114 6.13 -5.72 8.02
C TRP A 114 4.94 -5.35 8.92
N TYR A 115 4.79 -4.06 9.18
CA TYR A 115 3.76 -3.51 10.05
C TYR A 115 2.65 -2.91 9.20
N TRP A 116 1.41 -3.25 9.50
CA TRP A 116 0.24 -2.76 8.74
C TRP A 116 -0.18 -1.38 9.22
N TYR A 117 -0.56 -0.53 8.26
CA TYR A 117 -1.06 0.81 8.49
C TYR A 117 -2.37 1.00 7.73
N CYS A 118 -3.41 1.41 8.46
CA CYS A 118 -4.68 1.78 7.85
C CYS A 118 -4.51 3.06 7.05
N VAL A 119 -4.78 3.02 5.75
CA VAL A 119 -4.81 4.20 4.89
C VAL A 119 -6.25 4.37 4.41
N GLY A 120 -7.01 5.21 5.13
CA GLY A 120 -8.41 5.48 4.80
C GLY A 120 -8.54 6.57 3.74
N LEU A 121 -9.23 6.30 2.63
CA LEU A 121 -9.58 7.29 1.61
C LEU A 121 -10.75 8.21 2.05
N GLY A 122 -10.81 8.60 3.32
CA GLY A 122 -11.80 9.55 3.85
C GLY A 122 -13.17 8.98 4.24
N GLY A 123 -13.39 7.65 4.19
CA GLY A 123 -14.68 7.04 4.56
C GLY A 123 -14.85 6.72 6.05
N GLY A 124 -13.78 6.67 6.83
CA GLY A 124 -13.79 6.16 8.21
C GLY A 124 -13.42 4.67 8.31
N PHE A 125 -13.27 4.19 9.54
CA PHE A 125 -12.70 2.88 9.87
C PHE A 125 -13.77 1.78 9.95
N SER A 126 -14.49 1.53 8.85
CA SER A 126 -15.29 0.29 8.70
C SER A 126 -15.12 -0.28 7.30
N ARG A 127 -15.25 -1.61 7.16
CA ARG A 127 -15.12 -2.31 5.87
C ARG A 127 -16.04 -1.71 4.80
N GLU A 128 -17.29 -1.42 5.17
CA GLU A 128 -18.29 -0.85 4.26
C GLU A 128 -17.92 0.56 3.81
N LYS A 129 -17.54 1.45 4.74
CA LYS A 129 -17.17 2.82 4.36
C LYS A 129 -15.89 2.88 3.56
N TRP A 130 -14.92 2.00 3.86
CA TRP A 130 -13.69 1.87 3.10
C TRP A 130 -13.94 1.35 1.66
N LEU A 131 -14.79 0.32 1.48
CA LEU A 131 -15.21 -0.14 0.15
C LEU A 131 -15.97 0.95 -0.62
N ASN A 132 -16.85 1.70 0.04
CA ASN A 132 -17.66 2.76 -0.58
C ASN A 132 -16.86 4.03 -0.94
N ALA A 133 -15.74 4.27 -0.25
CA ALA A 133 -14.82 5.36 -0.57
C ALA A 133 -13.95 5.07 -1.79
N TRP A 134 -13.74 3.80 -2.13
CA TRP A 134 -12.95 3.41 -3.29
C TRP A 134 -13.73 3.55 -4.59
N ARG A 135 -13.27 4.44 -5.46
CA ARG A 135 -13.96 4.84 -6.69
C ARG A 135 -13.00 4.77 -7.88
N PRO A 136 -12.59 3.56 -8.31
CA PRO A 136 -11.79 3.39 -9.51
C PRO A 136 -12.64 3.75 -10.73
N ALA A 137 -12.12 4.52 -11.68
CA ALA A 137 -12.82 4.73 -12.93
C ALA A 137 -12.53 3.60 -13.93
N LYS A 138 -13.27 3.58 -15.05
CA LYS A 138 -13.00 2.68 -16.19
C LYS A 138 -11.57 2.86 -16.72
N TYR A 139 -11.12 4.11 -16.82
CA TYR A 139 -9.79 4.45 -17.32
C TYR A 139 -8.79 4.52 -16.16
N PRO A 140 -7.61 3.86 -16.25
CA PRO A 140 -6.63 3.79 -15.15
C PRO A 140 -6.13 5.12 -14.60
N GLU A 141 -6.04 6.13 -15.46
CA GLU A 141 -5.61 7.48 -15.15
C GLU A 141 -6.71 8.34 -14.51
N LYS A 142 -7.92 7.81 -14.39
CA LYS A 142 -9.08 8.48 -13.83
C LYS A 142 -9.57 7.76 -12.56
N GLY A 143 -10.10 8.52 -11.60
CA GLY A 143 -10.56 7.97 -10.32
C GLY A 143 -9.42 7.47 -9.44
N HIS A 144 -9.74 6.62 -8.46
CA HIS A 144 -8.74 6.09 -7.53
C HIS A 144 -7.90 4.98 -8.18
N ASN A 145 -6.58 5.04 -7.92
CA ASN A 145 -5.56 4.13 -8.46
C ASN A 145 -4.35 4.02 -7.51
N LEU A 146 -3.28 3.34 -7.94
CA LEU A 146 -2.02 3.24 -7.17
C LEU A 146 -1.42 4.58 -6.75
N VAL A 147 -1.51 5.63 -7.60
CA VAL A 147 -1.01 6.97 -7.24
C VAL A 147 -1.82 7.55 -6.09
N THR A 148 -3.15 7.44 -6.15
CA THR A 148 -4.02 7.86 -5.04
C THR A 148 -3.64 7.16 -3.76
N LEU A 149 -3.51 5.83 -3.78
CA LEU A 149 -3.13 5.03 -2.60
C LEU A 149 -1.78 5.46 -2.04
N PHE A 150 -0.78 5.63 -2.90
CA PHE A 150 0.56 6.07 -2.50
C PHE A 150 0.54 7.46 -1.87
N LEU A 151 -0.12 8.43 -2.48
CA LEU A 151 -0.18 9.80 -1.97
C LEU A 151 -0.94 9.87 -0.65
N THR A 152 -2.06 9.15 -0.51
CA THR A 152 -2.80 9.09 0.75
C THR A 152 -1.99 8.40 1.85
N ALA A 153 -1.32 7.28 1.55
CA ALA A 153 -0.46 6.59 2.51
C ALA A 153 0.69 7.49 2.96
N ARG A 154 1.40 8.09 1.99
CA ARG A 154 2.50 9.01 2.25
C ARG A 154 2.04 10.21 3.07
N HIS A 155 0.86 10.75 2.78
CA HIS A 155 0.28 11.84 3.56
C HIS A 155 0.04 11.38 5.00
N ALA A 156 -0.73 10.31 5.25
CA ALA A 156 -1.03 9.83 6.61
C ALA A 156 0.25 9.51 7.44
N ILE A 157 1.27 8.95 6.79
CA ILE A 157 2.55 8.61 7.40
C ILE A 157 3.34 9.86 7.80
N ASN A 158 3.19 10.97 7.09
CA ASN A 158 4.01 12.17 7.26
C ASN A 158 3.26 13.39 7.79
N SER A 159 1.93 13.43 7.73
CA SER A 159 1.08 14.49 8.25
C SER A 159 1.00 14.44 9.77
N GLU A 160 0.72 15.58 10.40
CA GLU A 160 0.66 15.71 11.86
C GLU A 160 -0.76 15.67 12.41
N GLU A 161 -1.76 15.61 11.51
CA GLU A 161 -3.19 15.51 11.81
C GLU A 161 -3.64 14.07 12.12
#